data_AF-A0A7S4SV33-F1
#
_entry.id   AF-A0A7S4SV33-F1
#
_cell.length_a   1.000
_cell.length_b   1.000
_cell.length_c   1.000
_cell.angle_alpha   90.00
_cell.angle_beta   90.00
_cell.angle_gamma   90.00
#
_symmetry.space_group_name_H-M   'P 1'
#
loop_
_entity.id
_entity.type
_entity.pdbx_description
1 polymer ?
#
loop_
_entity_poly.entity_id
_entity_poly.type
_entity_poly.pdbx_seq_one_letter_code
_entity_poly.pdbx_strand_id
1 'polypeptide(L)'
;NYVYGIWYTRYWLYTEAEAKEEIANFTAGRFPLDVYGLDMNWRQYRCGSYVPGGSKSPCCEQVPDASCPDRSYSNPNSSLFPDFTEWFQYVHSEGLRSYFNDHPFPTDRQTTPGEVAFRWQGLTEWLSKGLDFWWFDRNWGYSIQPPTLPITTREPSWEESQQKGLGAWEGLSNVVWG
;
A
#
# COMPACT_ATOMS: atom_id res chain seq x y z
N ASN A 1 11.03 -21.26 2.12
CA ASN A 1 11.00 -20.09 3.03
C ASN A 1 10.80 -18.87 2.13
N TYR A 2 9.56 -18.34 2.07
CA TYR A 2 9.13 -17.36 1.07
C TYR A 2 9.64 -15.94 1.33
N VAL A 3 9.97 -15.63 2.59
CA VAL A 3 10.36 -14.27 3.02
C VAL A 3 11.64 -13.80 2.33
N TYR A 4 12.56 -14.71 2.04
CA TYR A 4 13.82 -14.41 1.32
C TYR A 4 13.73 -14.67 -0.19
N GLY A 5 12.54 -14.96 -0.68
CA GLY A 5 12.28 -15.29 -2.07
C GLY A 5 12.12 -14.06 -2.96
N ILE A 6 11.59 -14.27 -4.16
CA ILE A 6 11.32 -13.21 -5.13
C ILE A 6 9.89 -12.74 -5.00
N TRP A 7 9.74 -11.43 -4.82
CA TRP A 7 8.47 -10.75 -4.64
C TRP A 7 8.20 -9.90 -5.87
N TYR A 8 6.98 -9.99 -6.40
CA TYR A 8 6.53 -9.14 -7.49
C TYR A 8 5.27 -8.38 -7.08
N THR A 9 5.25 -7.09 -7.38
CA THR A 9 4.04 -6.27 -7.43
C THR A 9 4.24 -5.17 -8.45
N ARG A 10 3.13 -4.58 -8.87
CA ARG A 10 3.11 -3.48 -9.81
C ARG A 10 1.93 -2.58 -9.48
N TYR A 11 2.16 -1.27 -9.55
CA TYR A 11 1.07 -0.30 -9.52
C TYR A 11 0.22 -0.41 -10.79
N TRP A 12 -0.79 -1.27 -10.73
CA TRP A 12 -1.66 -1.62 -11.84
C TRP A 12 -3.04 -2.05 -11.33
N LEU A 13 -4.08 -1.73 -12.10
CA LEU A 13 -5.46 -2.06 -11.77
C LEU A 13 -5.81 -3.46 -12.30
N TYR A 14 -5.31 -4.50 -11.64
CA TYR A 14 -5.64 -5.89 -11.99
C TYR A 14 -7.12 -6.20 -11.76
N THR A 15 -7.74 -6.86 -12.72
CA THR A 15 -8.80 -7.85 -12.47
C THR A 15 -8.18 -9.16 -11.98
N GLU A 16 -8.97 -10.00 -11.31
CA GLU A 16 -8.53 -11.33 -10.89
C GLU A 16 -8.04 -12.18 -12.07
N ALA A 17 -8.72 -12.09 -13.23
CA ALA A 17 -8.34 -12.82 -14.43
C ALA A 17 -6.95 -12.40 -14.96
N GLU A 18 -6.67 -11.09 -15.03
CA GLU A 18 -5.36 -10.58 -15.44
C GLU A 18 -4.25 -10.99 -14.47
N ALA A 19 -4.53 -10.98 -13.16
CA ALA A 19 -3.55 -11.40 -12.15
C ALA A 19 -3.24 -12.90 -12.24
N LYS A 20 -4.26 -13.74 -12.47
CA LYS A 20 -4.09 -15.18 -12.74
C LYS A 20 -3.28 -15.43 -14.01
N GLU A 21 -3.55 -14.68 -15.07
CA GLU A 21 -2.80 -14.77 -16.32
C GLU A 21 -1.33 -14.34 -16.14
N GLU A 22 -1.04 -13.29 -15.38
CA GLU A 22 0.32 -12.85 -15.10
C GLU A 22 1.11 -13.91 -14.30
N ILE A 23 0.49 -14.52 -13.29
CA ILE A 23 1.09 -15.65 -12.55
C ILE A 23 1.38 -16.83 -13.50
N ALA A 24 0.43 -17.20 -14.36
CA ALA A 24 0.62 -18.27 -15.34
C ALA A 24 1.78 -17.96 -16.30
N ASN A 25 1.95 -16.70 -16.71
CA ASN A 25 3.05 -16.27 -17.57
C ASN A 25 4.41 -16.36 -16.86
N PHE A 26 4.51 -16.00 -15.58
CA PHE A 26 5.74 -16.22 -14.79
C PHE A 26 6.10 -17.70 -14.71
N THR A 27 5.12 -18.56 -14.43
CA THR A 27 5.29 -20.02 -14.37
C THR A 27 5.75 -20.58 -15.72
N ALA A 28 5.08 -20.22 -16.82
CA ALA A 28 5.45 -20.65 -18.17
C ALA A 28 6.85 -20.16 -18.58
N GLY A 29 7.20 -18.95 -18.16
CA GLY A 29 8.53 -18.36 -18.35
C GLY A 29 9.62 -18.97 -17.47
N ARG A 30 9.27 -19.89 -16.55
CA ARG A 30 10.18 -20.47 -15.54
C ARG A 30 10.87 -19.40 -14.69
N PHE A 31 10.17 -18.29 -14.43
CA PHE A 31 10.64 -17.27 -13.52
C PHE A 31 10.39 -17.74 -12.07
N PRO A 32 11.41 -17.78 -11.20
CA PRO A 32 11.22 -18.16 -9.81
C PRO A 32 10.48 -17.02 -9.09
N LEU A 33 9.22 -17.25 -8.77
CA LEU A 33 8.39 -16.33 -7.99
C LEU A 33 7.97 -17.02 -6.69
N ASP A 34 8.02 -16.29 -5.57
CA ASP A 34 7.60 -16.79 -4.26
C ASP A 34 6.39 -16.03 -3.73
N VAL A 35 6.31 -14.72 -4.02
CA VAL A 35 5.26 -13.85 -3.50
C VAL A 35 4.71 -12.93 -4.59
N TYR A 36 3.39 -12.95 -4.76
CA TYR A 36 2.66 -12.09 -5.69
C TYR A 36 1.78 -11.08 -4.94
N GLY A 37 2.05 -9.79 -5.13
CA GLY A 37 1.39 -8.71 -4.41
C GLY A 37 0.39 -7.94 -5.25
N LEU A 38 -0.76 -7.65 -4.68
CA LEU A 38 -1.69 -6.67 -5.23
C LEU A 38 -1.39 -5.29 -4.63
N ASP A 39 -1.30 -4.28 -5.49
CA ASP A 39 -1.18 -2.90 -5.04
C ASP A 39 -2.53 -2.39 -4.50
N MET A 40 -2.65 -1.10 -4.24
CA MET A 40 -3.79 -0.39 -3.66
C MET A 40 -5.17 -0.72 -4.26
N ASN A 41 -5.24 -1.34 -5.43
CA ASN A 41 -6.46 -1.72 -6.13
C ASN A 41 -7.18 -2.94 -5.55
N TRP A 42 -6.60 -3.68 -4.60
CA TRP A 42 -7.33 -4.71 -3.85
C TRP A 42 -8.55 -4.13 -3.09
N ARG A 43 -8.55 -2.82 -2.85
CA ARG A 43 -9.69 -2.05 -2.31
C ARG A 43 -10.14 -0.95 -3.25
N GLN A 44 -11.31 -0.38 -2.96
CA GLN A 44 -11.87 0.74 -3.71
C GLN A 44 -11.02 2.01 -3.54
N TYR A 45 -9.98 2.16 -4.34
CA TYR A 45 -9.07 3.29 -4.26
C TYR A 45 -9.36 4.32 -5.34
N ARG A 46 -10.03 5.42 -4.98
CA ARG A 46 -10.31 6.56 -5.87
C ARG A 46 -9.43 7.78 -5.58
N CYS A 47 -8.23 7.55 -5.05
CA CYS A 47 -7.37 8.62 -4.54
C CYS A 47 -5.97 8.69 -5.16
N GLY A 48 -5.69 7.81 -6.10
CA GLY A 48 -4.42 7.78 -6.82
C GLY A 48 -4.35 8.77 -7.96
N SER A 49 -3.19 8.76 -8.62
CA SER A 49 -2.99 9.45 -9.90
C SER A 49 -3.80 8.79 -11.03
N TYR A 50 -4.21 7.53 -10.86
CA TYR A 50 -5.09 6.82 -11.77
C TYR A 50 -6.41 6.50 -11.08
N VAL A 51 -7.49 7.15 -11.51
CA VAL A 51 -8.87 6.87 -11.11
C VAL A 51 -9.63 6.42 -12.37
N PRO A 52 -9.95 5.13 -12.51
CA PRO A 52 -10.72 4.66 -13.66
C PRO A 52 -12.06 5.38 -13.72
N GLY A 53 -12.30 6.13 -14.81
CA GLY A 53 -13.60 6.74 -15.09
C GLY A 53 -13.94 8.05 -14.36
N GLY A 54 -12.99 8.78 -13.76
CA GLY A 54 -13.30 10.15 -13.33
C GLY A 54 -12.43 10.80 -12.25
N SER A 55 -13.03 11.78 -11.57
CA SER A 55 -12.42 12.63 -10.55
C SER A 55 -12.07 11.84 -9.28
N LYS A 56 -11.02 12.30 -8.58
CA LYS A 56 -10.68 11.81 -7.25
C LYS A 56 -11.89 11.88 -6.31
N SER A 57 -12.01 10.88 -5.46
CA SER A 57 -13.05 10.85 -4.44
C SER A 57 -12.85 12.01 -3.45
N PRO A 58 -13.93 12.65 -2.94
CA PRO A 58 -13.80 13.64 -1.87
C PRO A 58 -13.16 13.05 -0.61
N CYS A 59 -13.13 11.72 -0.50
CA CYS A 59 -12.44 10.96 0.52
C CYS A 59 -10.93 11.12 0.59
N CYS A 60 -10.30 11.61 -0.46
CA CYS A 60 -8.87 11.45 -0.63
C CYS A 60 -8.01 12.26 0.32
N GLU A 61 -8.62 13.21 1.02
CA GLU A 61 -8.00 14.08 2.01
C GLU A 61 -8.67 13.93 3.40
N GLN A 62 -9.64 13.02 3.53
CA GLN A 62 -10.45 12.87 4.75
C GLN A 62 -9.98 11.67 5.59
N VAL A 63 -10.16 11.77 6.91
CA VAL A 63 -10.02 10.61 7.81
C VAL A 63 -11.14 9.61 7.47
N PRO A 64 -10.86 8.31 7.33
CA PRO A 64 -11.88 7.32 7.02
C PRO A 64 -12.93 7.29 8.11
N ASP A 65 -14.17 7.40 7.69
CA ASP A 65 -15.34 7.15 8.50
C ASP A 65 -16.40 6.45 7.64
N ALA A 66 -17.60 6.26 8.18
CA ALA A 66 -18.68 5.61 7.45
C ALA A 66 -19.09 6.35 6.16
N SER A 67 -18.83 7.66 6.05
CA SER A 67 -19.05 8.45 4.84
C SER A 67 -17.92 8.33 3.82
N CYS A 68 -16.78 7.77 4.25
CA CYS A 68 -15.57 7.71 3.45
C CYS A 68 -14.78 6.38 3.56
N PRO A 69 -15.29 5.29 2.95
CA PRO A 69 -14.73 3.96 3.13
C PRO A 69 -13.59 3.61 2.16
N ASP A 70 -13.24 4.46 1.19
CA ASP A 70 -12.29 4.17 0.07
C ASP A 70 -10.89 3.67 0.52
N ARG A 71 -10.51 3.86 1.79
CA ARG A 71 -9.25 3.31 2.32
C ARG A 71 -9.39 2.58 3.66
N SER A 72 -10.59 2.13 4.00
CA SER A 72 -10.78 1.18 5.11
C SER A 72 -10.51 -0.24 4.64
N TYR A 73 -10.25 -1.13 5.60
CA TYR A 73 -10.14 -2.57 5.35
C TYR A 73 -11.46 -3.20 4.88
N SER A 74 -12.59 -2.53 5.15
CA SER A 74 -13.95 -3.01 4.91
C SER A 74 -14.52 -2.66 3.54
N ASN A 75 -13.72 -2.10 2.62
CA ASN A 75 -14.17 -1.69 1.29
C ASN A 75 -13.33 -2.31 0.15
N PRO A 76 -13.28 -3.65 0.05
CA PRO A 76 -12.55 -4.32 -1.01
C PRO A 76 -13.12 -4.03 -2.40
N ASN A 77 -12.30 -4.16 -3.43
CA ASN A 77 -12.75 -3.99 -4.80
C ASN A 77 -13.39 -5.28 -5.35
N SER A 78 -14.57 -5.63 -4.83
CA SER A 78 -15.29 -6.85 -5.22
C SER A 78 -15.75 -6.88 -6.68
N SER A 79 -15.64 -5.76 -7.42
CA SER A 79 -15.87 -5.75 -8.87
C SER A 79 -14.69 -6.30 -9.66
N LEU A 80 -13.46 -6.20 -9.13
CA LEU A 80 -12.24 -6.72 -9.75
C LEU A 80 -11.84 -8.10 -9.20
N PHE A 81 -12.10 -8.32 -7.91
CA PHE A 81 -11.83 -9.56 -7.18
C PHE A 81 -13.11 -9.98 -6.43
N PRO A 82 -14.00 -10.75 -7.06
CA PRO A 82 -15.30 -11.11 -6.49
C PRO A 82 -15.21 -11.83 -5.15
N ASP A 83 -14.22 -12.72 -4.98
CA ASP A 83 -13.97 -13.43 -3.72
C ASP A 83 -12.46 -13.49 -3.44
N PHE A 84 -12.01 -12.69 -2.47
CA PHE A 84 -10.61 -12.70 -2.06
C PHE A 84 -10.17 -13.99 -1.39
N THR A 85 -11.09 -14.74 -0.76
CA THR A 85 -10.78 -16.04 -0.16
C THR A 85 -10.40 -17.04 -1.25
N GLU A 86 -11.17 -17.07 -2.35
CA GLU A 86 -10.85 -17.90 -3.52
C GLU A 86 -9.56 -17.43 -4.20
N TRP A 87 -9.34 -16.12 -4.30
CA TRP A 87 -8.07 -15.57 -4.79
C TRP A 87 -6.87 -16.07 -3.99
N PHE A 88 -6.90 -15.98 -2.66
CA PHE A 88 -5.78 -16.44 -1.82
C PHE A 88 -5.57 -17.95 -1.94
N GLN A 89 -6.66 -18.73 -1.97
CA GLN A 89 -6.58 -20.18 -2.22
C GLN A 89 -5.92 -20.48 -3.57
N TYR A 90 -6.25 -19.73 -4.62
CA TYR A 90 -5.61 -19.86 -5.93
C TYR A 90 -4.11 -19.57 -5.84
N VAL A 91 -3.70 -18.43 -5.25
CA VAL A 91 -2.28 -18.08 -5.10
C VAL A 91 -1.51 -19.16 -4.33
N HIS A 92 -2.09 -19.69 -3.24
CA HIS A 92 -1.49 -20.79 -2.48
C HIS A 92 -1.40 -22.08 -3.28
N SER A 93 -2.37 -22.36 -4.16
CA SER A 93 -2.37 -23.53 -5.04
C SER A 93 -1.25 -23.50 -6.09
N GLU A 94 -0.83 -22.30 -6.51
CA GLU A 94 0.33 -22.07 -7.38
C GLU A 94 1.67 -22.14 -6.60
N GLY A 95 1.62 -22.47 -5.30
CA GLY A 95 2.79 -22.53 -4.43
C GLY A 95 3.30 -21.16 -3.97
N LEU A 96 2.56 -20.09 -4.27
CA LEU A 96 2.93 -18.71 -3.97
C LEU A 96 2.35 -18.24 -2.63
N ARG A 97 2.76 -17.06 -2.21
CA ARG A 97 2.17 -16.28 -1.11
C ARG A 97 1.68 -14.94 -1.62
N SER A 98 0.75 -14.32 -0.93
CA SER A 98 0.20 -13.01 -1.31
C SER A 98 0.44 -11.95 -0.27
N TYR A 99 0.60 -10.71 -0.75
CA TYR A 99 0.59 -9.53 0.10
C TYR A 99 -0.24 -8.43 -0.52
N PHE A 100 -0.68 -7.53 0.34
CA PHE A 100 -1.27 -6.27 -0.06
C PHE A 100 -0.27 -5.15 0.16
N ASN A 101 -0.01 -4.38 -0.91
CA ASN A 101 0.53 -3.04 -0.74
C ASN A 101 -0.59 -2.18 -0.17
N ASP A 102 -0.35 -1.57 0.99
CA ASP A 102 -1.42 -0.97 1.75
C ASP A 102 -1.09 0.43 2.28
N HIS A 103 -1.93 1.38 1.90
CA HIS A 103 -1.93 2.76 2.37
C HIS A 103 -3.17 3.06 3.23
N PRO A 104 -3.32 2.44 4.41
CA PRO A 104 -4.47 2.70 5.26
C PRO A 104 -4.36 4.14 5.77
N PHE A 105 -5.47 4.86 5.76
CA PHE A 105 -5.47 6.15 6.44
C PHE A 105 -5.40 5.92 7.95
N PRO A 106 -4.60 6.71 8.67
CA PRO A 106 -4.69 6.73 10.11
C PRO A 106 -6.07 7.24 10.51
N THR A 107 -6.68 6.57 11.47
CA THR A 107 -7.86 7.05 12.20
C THR A 107 -7.46 7.84 13.44
N ASP A 108 -6.22 7.66 13.92
CA ASP A 108 -5.57 8.41 14.99
C ASP A 108 -4.02 8.25 14.93
N ARG A 109 -3.27 8.74 15.92
CA ARG A 109 -1.80 8.54 16.02
C ARG A 109 -1.46 7.05 16.11
N GLN A 110 -0.37 6.63 15.47
CA GLN A 110 0.00 5.23 15.19
C GLN A 110 -0.11 4.24 16.36
N THR A 111 0.11 4.69 17.59
CA THR A 111 0.16 3.83 18.79
C THR A 111 -1.00 4.08 19.75
N THR A 112 -2.00 4.89 19.40
CA THR A 112 -3.17 5.06 20.26
C THR A 112 -4.01 3.80 20.25
N PRO A 113 -4.75 3.52 21.34
CA PRO A 113 -5.60 2.33 21.40
C PRO A 113 -6.59 2.23 20.24
N GLY A 114 -7.13 3.37 19.77
CA GLY A 114 -8.07 3.42 18.64
C GLY A 114 -7.41 3.00 17.32
N GLU A 115 -6.26 3.58 17.00
CA GLU A 115 -5.54 3.26 15.76
C GLU A 115 -5.02 1.81 15.76
N VAL A 116 -4.52 1.33 16.89
CA VAL A 116 -4.08 -0.08 17.05
C VAL A 116 -5.27 -1.02 16.86
N ALA A 117 -6.43 -0.72 17.46
CA ALA A 117 -7.62 -1.54 17.30
C ALA A 117 -8.10 -1.58 15.85
N PHE A 118 -8.14 -0.42 15.17
CA PHE A 118 -8.49 -0.31 13.75
C PHE A 118 -7.60 -1.18 12.86
N ARG A 119 -6.28 -1.09 13.03
CA ARG A 119 -5.31 -1.89 12.27
C ARG A 119 -5.41 -3.37 12.60
N TRP A 120 -5.49 -3.71 13.89
CA TRP A 120 -5.60 -5.09 14.33
C TRP A 120 -6.82 -5.77 13.72
N GLN A 121 -8.00 -5.16 13.83
CA GLN A 121 -9.24 -5.73 13.32
C GLN A 121 -9.18 -5.93 11.80
N GLY A 122 -8.76 -4.91 11.06
CA GLY A 122 -8.65 -5.00 9.61
C GLY A 122 -7.63 -6.03 9.14
N LEU A 123 -6.41 -6.00 9.69
CA LEU A 123 -5.35 -6.92 9.28
C LEU A 123 -5.70 -8.36 9.64
N THR A 124 -6.21 -8.61 10.85
CA THR A 124 -6.58 -9.97 11.24
C THR A 124 -7.74 -10.53 10.41
N GLU A 125 -8.68 -9.68 9.98
CA GLU A 125 -9.71 -10.09 9.02
C GLU A 125 -9.09 -10.60 7.72
N TRP A 126 -8.18 -9.83 7.10
CA TRP A 126 -7.56 -10.20 5.82
C TRP A 126 -6.61 -11.39 5.95
N LEU A 127 -5.82 -11.46 7.02
CA LEU A 127 -4.97 -12.62 7.33
C LEU A 127 -5.83 -13.88 7.53
N SER A 128 -7.00 -13.78 8.15
CA SER A 128 -7.91 -14.92 8.34
C SER A 128 -8.51 -15.46 7.04
N LYS A 129 -8.59 -14.62 5.99
CA LYS A 129 -9.06 -15.01 4.66
C LYS A 129 -7.98 -15.70 3.82
N GLY A 130 -6.69 -15.57 4.20
CA GLY A 130 -5.57 -16.20 3.50
C GLY A 130 -4.48 -15.24 3.02
N LEU A 131 -4.55 -13.94 3.35
CA LEU A 131 -3.42 -13.04 3.11
C LEU A 131 -2.20 -13.49 3.93
N ASP A 132 -1.00 -13.45 3.35
CA ASP A 132 0.21 -13.94 4.02
C ASP A 132 1.06 -12.81 4.60
N PHE A 133 1.18 -11.69 3.88
CA PHE A 133 1.96 -10.55 4.31
C PHE A 133 1.19 -9.24 4.15
N TRP A 134 1.61 -8.25 4.93
CA TRP A 134 1.13 -6.89 4.85
C TRP A 134 2.31 -5.97 4.59
N TRP A 135 2.27 -5.22 3.49
CA TRP A 135 3.22 -4.16 3.20
C TRP A 135 2.56 -2.82 3.53
N PHE A 136 3.03 -2.17 4.59
CA PHE A 136 2.61 -0.82 4.95
C PHE A 136 3.39 0.23 4.14
N ASP A 137 2.69 0.94 3.25
CA ASP A 137 3.30 1.78 2.21
C ASP A 137 2.78 3.23 2.24
N ARG A 138 2.71 3.83 3.43
CA ARG A 138 2.23 5.21 3.62
C ARG A 138 3.03 5.99 4.66
N ASN A 139 4.32 5.70 4.73
CA ASN A 139 5.29 6.50 5.49
C ASN A 139 5.89 7.66 4.66
N TRP A 140 5.41 7.88 3.43
CA TRP A 140 5.89 8.90 2.51
C TRP A 140 5.40 10.32 2.87
N GLY A 141 5.76 10.77 4.06
CA GLY A 141 5.95 12.19 4.37
C GLY A 141 7.43 12.58 4.46
N TYR A 142 8.32 11.58 4.42
CA TYR A 142 9.77 11.71 4.51
C TYR A 142 10.42 10.70 3.56
N SER A 143 11.27 11.19 2.66
CA SER A 143 12.19 10.37 1.91
C SER A 143 13.61 10.78 2.26
N ILE A 144 14.54 9.82 2.29
CA ILE A 144 15.95 10.18 2.18
C ILE A 144 16.09 10.81 0.80
N GLN A 145 16.51 12.07 0.75
CA GLN A 145 16.72 12.78 -0.49
C GLN A 145 17.64 11.95 -1.40
N PRO A 146 17.29 11.73 -2.68
CA PRO A 146 18.15 10.97 -3.57
C PRO A 146 19.49 11.72 -3.72
N PRO A 147 20.61 11.00 -3.93
CA PRO A 147 21.96 11.57 -3.96
C PRO A 147 22.19 12.58 -5.10
N THR A 148 21.20 12.80 -5.96
CA THR A 148 21.23 13.69 -7.12
C THR A 148 20.49 15.01 -6.92
N LEU A 149 19.87 15.24 -5.75
CA LEU A 149 19.33 16.58 -5.47
C LEU A 149 20.50 17.57 -5.28
N PRO A 150 20.42 18.78 -5.87
CA PRO A 150 21.40 19.82 -5.59
C PRO A 150 21.37 20.10 -4.09
N ILE A 151 22.49 19.91 -3.39
CA ILE A 151 22.64 20.34 -2.00
C ILE A 151 22.43 21.85 -1.99
N THR A 152 21.25 22.32 -1.60
CA THR A 152 21.05 23.73 -1.31
C THR A 152 21.63 24.00 0.06
N THR A 153 22.69 24.80 0.14
CA THR A 153 23.41 25.16 1.39
C THR A 153 22.61 26.04 2.36
N ARG A 154 21.29 26.10 2.19
CA ARG A 154 20.40 26.93 3.00
C ARG A 154 19.25 26.06 3.48
N GLU A 155 19.15 25.95 4.80
CA GLU A 155 17.96 25.43 5.47
C GLU A 155 16.74 26.25 5.02
N PRO A 156 15.71 25.62 4.42
CA PRO A 156 14.49 26.32 4.08
C PRO A 156 13.80 26.84 5.35
N SER A 157 13.09 27.97 5.23
CA SER A 157 12.26 28.46 6.34
C SER A 157 11.14 27.46 6.66
N TRP A 158 10.56 27.56 7.87
CA TRP A 158 9.40 26.75 8.29
C TRP A 158 8.20 26.84 7.33
N GLU A 159 8.05 27.95 6.62
CA GLU A 159 7.00 28.15 5.62
C GLU A 159 7.38 27.50 4.27
N GLU A 160 8.65 27.59 3.86
CA GLU A 160 9.19 26.94 2.65
C GLU A 160 9.18 25.41 2.76
N SER A 161 9.43 24.90 3.97
CA SER A 161 9.45 23.47 4.29
C SER A 161 8.06 22.84 4.19
N GLN A 162 7.01 23.59 4.58
CA GLN A 162 5.61 23.15 4.42
C GLN A 162 5.13 23.20 2.97
N GLN A 163 5.54 24.21 2.18
CA GLN A 163 5.16 24.30 0.77
C GLN A 163 5.83 23.23 -0.13
N LYS A 164 7.00 22.72 0.27
CA LYS A 164 7.76 21.72 -0.51
C LYS A 164 7.69 20.29 0.05
N GLY A 165 6.93 20.05 1.12
CA GLY A 165 6.84 18.72 1.74
C GLY A 165 8.13 18.24 2.41
N LEU A 166 9.03 19.15 2.75
CA LEU A 166 10.29 18.86 3.44
C LEU A 166 10.12 19.17 4.93
N GLY A 167 9.33 18.39 5.66
CA GLY A 167 9.05 18.69 7.07
C GLY A 167 10.28 18.51 7.97
N ALA A 168 10.63 19.53 8.75
CA ALA A 168 11.40 19.36 9.98
C ALA A 168 10.44 18.96 11.10
N TRP A 169 10.61 17.76 11.66
CA TRP A 169 9.87 17.29 12.84
C TRP A 169 10.85 17.11 14.01
N GLU A 170 10.54 17.74 15.14
CA GLU A 170 11.17 17.50 16.45
C GLU A 170 12.71 17.41 16.49
N GLY A 171 13.41 18.25 15.72
CA GLY A 171 14.88 18.31 15.74
C GLY A 171 15.59 17.21 14.94
N LEU A 172 14.84 16.43 14.14
CA LEU A 172 15.42 15.51 13.16
C LEU A 172 15.76 16.29 11.89
N SER A 173 17.03 16.27 11.51
CA SER A 173 17.54 16.82 10.24
C SER A 173 18.01 15.68 9.33
N ASN A 174 18.07 15.93 8.03
CA ASN A 174 18.68 15.04 7.04
C ASN A 174 20.22 15.14 7.03
N VAL A 175 20.82 15.78 8.03
CA VAL A 175 22.26 15.75 8.23
C VAL A 175 22.63 14.32 8.62
N VAL A 176 23.39 13.65 7.75
CA VAL A 176 23.91 12.31 8.01
C VAL A 176 24.63 12.36 9.36
N TRP A 177 24.37 11.41 10.25
CA TRP A 177 25.11 11.28 11.51
C TRP A 177 26.61 11.20 11.20
N GLY A 178 27.33 12.29 11.48
CA GLY A 178 28.76 12.47 11.24
C GLY A 178 29.23 13.82 11.75
#